data_AF-A0A6J6LR24-F1
#
_entry.id   AF-A0A6J6LR24-F1
#
_cell.length_a   1.000
_cell.length_b   1.000
_cell.length_c   1.000
_cell.angle_alpha   90.00
_cell.angle_beta   90.00
_cell.angle_gamma   90.00
#
_symmetry.space_group_name_H-M   'P 1'
#
loop_
_entity.id
_entity.type
_entity.pdbx_description
1 polymer ?
#
loop_
_entity_poly.entity_id
_entity_poly.type
_entity_poly.pdbx_seq_one_letter_code
_entity_poly.pdbx_strand_id
1 'polypeptide(L)'
;MSDEIGKLTTTISISSRHRDVNEILNIQIPTGDVSGSFQVNIEVFSQDWLTRAIMSLGGAATVSQPLAASVAQRASKALLGYKI
;
A
#
# COMPACT_ATOMS: atom_id res chain seq x y z
N MET A 1 -9.28 -30.28 2.21
CA MET A 1 -10.03 -29.01 2.19
C MET A 1 -9.11 -28.02 1.52
N SER A 2 -9.47 -27.55 0.34
CA SER A 2 -8.68 -26.58 -0.42
C SER A 2 -8.86 -25.24 0.27
N ASP A 3 -7.80 -24.74 0.90
CA ASP A 3 -7.80 -23.37 1.42
C ASP A 3 -7.98 -22.44 0.21
N GLU A 4 -9.19 -21.92 0.02
CA GLU A 4 -9.38 -20.72 -0.77
C GLU A 4 -8.59 -19.62 -0.05
N ILE A 5 -7.34 -19.46 -0.47
CA ILE A 5 -6.49 -18.36 -0.04
C ILE A 5 -7.23 -17.09 -0.48
N GLY A 6 -7.96 -16.49 0.47
CA GLY A 6 -8.82 -15.34 0.22
C GLY A 6 -7.99 -14.20 -0.34
N LYS A 7 -8.05 -14.03 -1.66
CA LYS A 7 -7.39 -12.93 -2.36
C LYS A 7 -8.05 -11.64 -1.89
N LEU A 8 -7.32 -10.83 -1.13
CA LEU A 8 -7.78 -9.50 -0.78
C LEU A 8 -7.44 -8.57 -1.95
N THR A 9 -8.47 -8.04 -2.61
CA THR A 9 -8.32 -6.98 -3.61
C THR A 9 -8.54 -5.64 -2.92
N THR A 10 -7.56 -4.74 -3.01
CA THR A 10 -7.73 -3.36 -2.55
C THR A 10 -7.28 -2.39 -3.62
N THR A 11 -7.83 -1.18 -3.56
CA THR A 11 -7.40 -0.07 -4.40
C THR A 11 -6.44 0.81 -3.62
N ILE A 12 -5.22 0.94 -4.14
CA ILE A 12 -4.24 1.92 -3.67
C ILE A 12 -4.12 3.05 -4.69
N SER A 13 -3.91 4.27 -4.20
CA SER A 13 -3.60 5.44 -5.02
C SER A 13 -2.14 5.82 -4.83
N ILE A 14 -1.36 5.72 -5.90
CA ILE A 14 0.10 5.93 -5.88
C ILE A 14 0.43 7.24 -6.56
N SER A 15 1.28 8.05 -5.95
CA SER A 15 1.89 9.20 -6.61
C SER A 15 3.08 8.74 -7.47
N SER A 16 3.04 9.00 -8.78
CA SER A 16 3.94 8.45 -9.81
C SER A 16 5.44 8.74 -9.68
N ARG A 17 5.88 9.48 -8.66
CA ARG A 17 7.29 9.85 -8.49
C ARG A 17 8.18 8.75 -7.88
N HIS A 18 7.62 7.61 -7.51
CA HIS A 18 8.33 6.62 -6.70
C HIS A 18 8.57 5.30 -7.45
N ARG A 19 9.78 5.16 -8.03
CA ARG A 19 10.32 3.88 -8.54
C ARG A 19 10.18 2.76 -7.50
N ASP A 20 10.38 3.11 -6.23
CA ASP A 20 10.34 2.20 -5.08
C ASP A 20 8.99 1.48 -4.93
N VAL A 21 7.89 2.08 -5.39
CA VAL A 21 6.55 1.47 -5.27
C VAL A 21 6.41 0.25 -6.19
N ASN A 22 6.98 0.31 -7.40
CA ASN A 22 6.96 -0.81 -8.34
C ASN A 22 7.71 -2.02 -7.76
N GLU A 23 8.87 -1.77 -7.14
CA GLU A 23 9.72 -2.82 -6.55
C GLU A 23 9.08 -3.44 -5.30
N ILE A 24 8.49 -2.61 -4.43
CA ILE A 24 7.90 -3.07 -3.16
C ILE A 24 6.58 -3.83 -3.37
N LEU A 25 5.76 -3.38 -4.31
CA LEU A 25 4.43 -3.95 -4.55
C LEU A 25 4.38 -4.92 -5.74
N ASN A 26 5.49 -5.08 -6.46
CA ASN A 26 5.59 -5.88 -7.68
C ASN A 26 4.50 -5.54 -8.72
N ILE A 27 4.29 -4.24 -8.93
CA ILE A 27 3.31 -3.70 -9.87
C ILE A 27 4.02 -2.93 -10.98
N GLN A 28 3.40 -2.88 -12.16
CA GLN A 28 3.85 -2.03 -13.25
C GLN A 28 3.02 -0.74 -13.27
N ILE A 29 3.54 0.33 -12.67
CA ILE A 29 3.00 1.67 -12.90
C ILE A 29 3.52 2.17 -14.26
N PRO A 30 2.65 2.62 -15.19
CA PRO A 30 3.08 3.20 -16.46
C PRO A 30 4.06 4.35 -16.22
N THR A 31 5.27 4.25 -16.77
CA THR A 31 6.38 5.21 -16.54
C THR A 31 6.26 6.51 -17.35
N GLY A 32 5.06 6.86 -17.83
CA GLY A 32 4.81 8.16 -18.44
C GLY A 32 4.76 9.23 -17.35
N ASP A 33 5.24 10.43 -17.65
CA ASP A 33 5.23 11.64 -16.79
C ASP A 33 3.81 12.15 -16.48
N VAL A 34 2.95 11.27 -15.95
CA VAL A 34 1.63 11.61 -15.48
C VAL A 34 1.77 11.81 -13.98
N SER A 35 2.05 13.05 -13.58
CA SER A 35 1.79 13.50 -12.22
C SER A 35 0.32 13.21 -11.90
N GLY A 36 0.04 12.21 -11.07
CA GLY A 36 -1.32 11.77 -10.81
C GLY A 36 -1.39 10.62 -9.81
N SER A 37 -2.61 10.29 -9.40
CA SER A 37 -2.92 9.15 -8.55
C SER A 37 -3.33 7.97 -9.42
N PHE A 38 -2.61 6.86 -9.32
CA PHE A 38 -2.95 5.63 -10.05
C PHE A 38 -3.66 4.67 -9.13
N GLN A 39 -4.85 4.23 -9.54
CA GLN A 39 -5.56 3.16 -8.86
C GLN A 39 -5.03 1.80 -9.31
N VAL A 40 -4.49 1.04 -8.38
CA VAL A 40 -3.99 -0.31 -8.63
C VAL A 40 -4.73 -1.29 -7.75
N ASN A 41 -5.20 -2.38 -8.36
CA ASN A 41 -5.77 -3.52 -7.66
C ASN A 41 -4.64 -4.52 -7.40
N ILE A 42 -4.35 -4.75 -6.12
CA ILE A 42 -3.32 -5.71 -5.71
C ILE A 42 -4.01 -6.91 -5.08
N GLU A 43 -3.67 -8.10 -5.55
CA GLU A 43 -4.00 -9.34 -4.87
C GLU A 43 -2.96 -9.58 -3.77
N VAL A 44 -3.40 -9.57 -2.51
CA VAL A 44 -2.51 -9.87 -1.39
C VAL A 44 -2.98 -11.07 -0.58
N PHE A 45 -2.01 -11.85 -0.12
CA PHE A 45 -2.20 -13.04 0.71
C PHE A 45 -2.16 -12.72 2.21
N SER A 46 -1.74 -11.51 2.58
CA SER A 46 -1.70 -11.04 3.97
C SER A 46 -1.95 -9.54 4.05
N GLN A 47 -3.00 -9.17 4.78
CA GLN A 47 -3.30 -7.78 5.13
C GLN A 47 -2.20 -7.14 5.99
N ASP A 48 -1.52 -7.92 6.85
CA ASP A 48 -0.40 -7.41 7.66
C ASP A 48 0.78 -7.03 6.77
N TRP A 49 1.13 -7.88 5.80
CA TRP A 49 2.19 -7.59 4.83
C TRP A 49 1.89 -6.32 4.05
N LEU A 50 0.69 -6.20 3.48
CA LEU A 50 0.31 -5.03 2.67
C LEU A 50 0.31 -3.74 3.50
N THR A 51 -0.15 -3.81 4.74
CA THR A 51 -0.08 -2.67 5.68
C THR A 51 1.37 -2.22 5.89
N ARG A 52 2.30 -3.15 6.12
CA ARG A 52 3.73 -2.83 6.29
C ARG A 52 4.33 -2.26 5.00
N ALA A 53 3.99 -2.83 3.84
CA ALA A 53 4.44 -2.36 2.55
C ALA A 53 4.01 -0.91 2.33
N ILE A 54 2.72 -0.59 2.51
CA ILE A 54 2.21 0.79 2.39
C ILE A 54 2.92 1.74 3.37
N MET A 55 3.12 1.33 4.61
CA MET A 55 3.85 2.14 5.59
C MET A 55 5.30 2.42 5.17
N SER A 56 5.98 1.45 4.55
CA SER A 56 7.36 1.64 4.07
C SER A 56 7.47 2.67 2.94
N LEU A 57 6.37 2.95 2.24
CA LEU A 57 6.32 3.95 1.17
C LEU A 57 6.24 5.39 1.69
N GLY A 58 6.17 5.61 3.01
CA GLY A 58 6.37 6.93 3.62
C GLY A 58 5.42 8.05 3.16
N GLY A 59 4.23 7.69 2.64
CA GLY A 59 3.26 8.63 2.07
C GLY A 59 3.23 8.72 0.55
N ALA A 60 4.13 8.02 -0.16
CA ALA A 60 4.10 7.90 -1.62
C ALA A 60 2.86 7.16 -2.16
N ALA A 61 2.25 6.33 -1.32
CA ALA A 61 1.02 5.62 -1.59
C ALA A 61 -0.04 5.91 -0.52
N THR A 62 -1.28 6.00 -0.95
CA THR A 62 -2.48 6.08 -0.11
C THR A 62 -3.35 4.86 -0.38
N VAL A 63 -4.13 4.45 0.61
CA VAL A 63 -4.95 3.23 0.52
C VAL A 63 -6.40 3.54 0.88
N SER A 64 -7.32 2.92 0.15
CA SER A 64 -8.76 3.01 0.39
C SER A 64 -9.25 1.91 1.34
N GLN A 65 -10.55 1.89 1.61
CA GLN A 65 -11.16 0.79 2.36
C GLN A 65 -10.96 -0.56 1.65
N PRO A 66 -10.85 -1.68 2.40
CA PRO A 66 -11.02 -1.77 3.86
C PRO A 66 -9.75 -1.46 4.69
N LEU A 67 -8.59 -1.25 4.05
CA LEU A 67 -7.29 -1.22 4.75
C LEU A 67 -6.91 0.11 5.37
N ALA A 68 -7.56 1.21 4.96
CA ALA A 68 -7.27 2.55 5.44
C ALA A 68 -7.19 2.64 6.97
N ALA A 69 -8.12 2.00 7.69
CA ALA A 69 -8.13 2.02 9.15
C ALA A 69 -6.91 1.32 9.77
N SER A 70 -6.52 0.15 9.27
CA SER A 70 -5.37 -0.60 9.77
C SER A 70 -4.05 0.14 9.53
N VAL A 71 -3.89 0.73 8.34
CA VAL A 71 -2.72 1.54 7.99
C VAL A 71 -2.65 2.78 8.87
N ALA A 72 -3.75 3.52 9.03
CA ALA A 72 -3.81 4.71 9.89
C ALA A 72 -3.46 4.37 11.34
N GLN A 73 -4.05 3.31 11.91
CA GLN A 73 -3.77 2.91 13.29
C GLN A 73 -2.29 2.58 13.51
N ARG A 74 -1.67 1.85 12.57
CA ARG A 74 -0.27 1.43 12.70
C ARG A 74 0.71 2.59 12.48
N ALA A 75 0.40 3.49 11.54
CA ALA A 75 1.15 4.72 11.34
C ALA A 75 1.12 5.60 12.60
N SER A 76 -0.06 5.83 13.20
CA SER A 76 -0.17 6.60 14.45
C SER A 76 0.63 5.97 15.60
N LYS A 77 0.58 4.65 15.76
CA LYS A 77 1.40 3.95 16.76
C LYS A 77 2.90 4.10 16.51
N ALA A 78 3.33 4.03 15.25
CA ALA A 78 4.73 4.23 14.90
C ALA A 78 5.19 5.65 15.23
N LEU A 79 4.37 6.67 14.95
CA LEU A 79 4.66 8.07 15.27
C LEU A 79 4.81 8.31 16.78
N LEU A 80 3.96 7.68 17.60
CA LEU A 80 4.08 7.74 19.07
C LEU A 80 5.38 7.14 19.62
N GLY A 81 6.04 6.27 18.85
CA GLY A 81 7.34 5.69 19.22
C GLY A 81 8.52 6.65 19.04
N TYR A 82 8.35 7.72 18.26
CA TYR A 82 9.37 8.76 18.13
C TYR A 82 9.27 9.71 19.32
N LYS A 83 10.35 9.84 20.08
CA LYS A 83 10.49 10.93 21.07
C LYS A 83 10.86 12.20 20.31
N ILE A 84 9.87 13.02 20.02
CA ILE A 84 10.02 14.40 19.52
C ILE A 84 10.08 15.38 20.68
#